data_AF-A0A972QDH4-F1
#
_entry.id   AF-A0A972QDH4-F1
#
_cell.length_a   1.000
_cell.length_b   1.000
_cell.length_c   1.000
_cell.angle_alpha   90.00
_cell.angle_beta   90.00
_cell.angle_gamma   90.00
#
_symmetry.space_group_name_H-M   'P 1'
#
loop_
_entity.id
_entity.type
_entity.pdbx_description
1 polymer ?
#
loop_
_entity_poly.entity_id
_entity_poly.type
_entity_poly.pdbx_seq_one_letter_code
_entity_poly.pdbx_strand_id
1 'polypeptide(L)'
;MKSSIWKIFAGLALFIITLILPGGEELSPEGQKMAAIAVLMAFWWVTEAIPISATALLMMVPAAIAASCAFMLPVATPPNAIVFGSGYVTIPVMAKKGLAMNILGIALISALTYLVVAPFIGGLACDLMK
;
A
#
# COMPACT_ATOMS: atom_id res chain seq x y z
N MET A 1 -13.19 -21.78 14.86
CA MET A 1 -11.91 -21.18 14.42
C MET A 1 -11.01 -22.22 13.69
N LYS A 2 -11.53 -22.97 12.70
CA LYS A 2 -10.80 -24.12 12.11
C LYS A 2 -10.83 -24.23 10.57
N SER A 3 -11.14 -23.14 9.83
CA SER A 3 -11.30 -23.22 8.36
C SER A 3 -10.76 -22.01 7.55
N SER A 4 -9.83 -21.21 8.08
CA SER A 4 -9.29 -20.05 7.33
C SER A 4 -7.85 -20.20 6.83
N ILE A 5 -7.12 -21.25 7.20
CA ILE A 5 -5.70 -21.41 6.78
C ILE A 5 -5.59 -21.66 5.27
N TRP A 6 -6.54 -22.38 4.67
CA TRP A 6 -6.52 -22.71 3.24
C TRP A 6 -6.63 -21.47 2.36
N LYS A 7 -7.32 -20.42 2.82
CA LYS A 7 -7.45 -19.13 2.11
C LYS A 7 -6.09 -18.42 1.99
N ILE A 8 -5.23 -18.54 3.00
CA ILE A 8 -3.88 -17.98 2.97
C ILE A 8 -3.06 -18.68 1.89
N PHE A 9 -3.04 -20.01 1.91
CA PHE A 9 -2.34 -20.80 0.90
C PHE A 9 -2.91 -20.61 -0.51
N ALA A 10 -4.23 -20.49 -0.65
CA ALA A 10 -4.88 -20.20 -1.94
C ALA A 10 -4.44 -18.84 -2.51
N GLY A 11 -4.35 -17.80 -1.67
CA GLY A 11 -3.82 -16.50 -2.09
C GLY A 11 -2.36 -16.58 -2.52
N LEU A 12 -1.51 -17.29 -1.77
CA LEU A 12 -0.10 -17.49 -2.14
C LEU A 12 0.05 -18.28 -3.45
N ALA A 13 -0.81 -19.29 -3.68
CA ALA A 13 -0.84 -20.00 -4.95
C ALA A 13 -1.22 -19.06 -6.11
N LEU A 14 -2.21 -18.19 -5.92
CA LEU A 14 -2.62 -17.19 -6.90
C LEU A 14 -1.50 -16.16 -7.20
N PHE A 15 -0.74 -15.76 -6.18
CA PHE A 15 0.45 -14.92 -6.35
C PHE A 15 1.53 -15.60 -7.20
N ILE A 16 1.82 -16.87 -6.94
CA ILE A 16 2.79 -17.63 -7.74
C ILE A 16 2.29 -17.80 -9.18
N ILE A 17 0.99 -18.08 -9.37
CA ILE A 17 0.38 -18.21 -10.70
C ILE A 17 0.51 -16.92 -11.50
N THR A 18 0.25 -15.76 -10.88
CA THR A 18 0.37 -14.45 -11.55
C THR A 18 1.81 -14.05 -11.88
N LEU A 19 2.81 -14.58 -11.15
CA LEU A 19 4.22 -14.42 -11.50
C LEU A 19 4.67 -15.35 -12.64
N ILE A 20 4.05 -16.51 -12.80
CA ILE A 20 4.42 -17.50 -13.83
C ILE A 20 3.72 -17.22 -15.16
N LEU A 21 2.50 -16.69 -15.12
CA LEU A 21 1.78 -16.28 -16.32
C LEU A 21 2.60 -15.20 -17.05
N PRO A 22 2.90 -15.36 -18.35
CA PRO A 22 3.57 -14.30 -19.10
C PRO A 22 2.68 -13.06 -19.06
N GLY A 23 3.21 -11.97 -18.50
CA GLY A 23 2.56 -10.66 -18.63
C GLY A 23 2.39 -10.35 -20.10
N GLY A 24 1.25 -9.79 -20.50
CA GLY A 24 1.07 -9.32 -21.88
C GLY A 24 2.24 -8.43 -22.29
N GLU A 25 2.55 -8.35 -23.58
CA GLU A 25 3.74 -7.65 -24.13
C GLU A 25 3.88 -6.17 -23.69
N GLU A 26 2.85 -5.62 -23.05
CA GLU A 26 2.77 -4.27 -22.51
C GLU A 26 3.31 -4.12 -21.07
N LEU A 27 3.52 -5.21 -20.32
CA LEU A 27 3.91 -5.16 -18.90
C LEU A 27 5.42 -5.34 -18.68
N SER A 28 6.04 -4.38 -17.99
CA SER A 28 7.43 -4.52 -17.54
C SER A 28 7.56 -5.62 -16.46
N PRO A 29 8.77 -6.20 -16.26
CA PRO A 29 9.01 -7.19 -15.20
C PRO A 29 8.68 -6.69 -13.80
N GLU A 30 8.76 -5.38 -13.56
CA GLU A 30 8.36 -4.72 -12.31
C GLU A 30 6.84 -4.56 -12.22
N GLY A 31 6.18 -4.23 -13.33
CA GLY A 31 4.72 -4.11 -13.42
C GLY A 31 4.02 -5.44 -13.11
N GLN A 32 4.57 -6.55 -13.60
CA GLN A 32 4.03 -7.89 -13.29
C GLN A 32 4.12 -8.22 -11.80
N LYS A 33 5.23 -7.88 -11.13
CA LYS A 33 5.36 -8.07 -9.67
C LYS A 33 4.35 -7.23 -8.90
N MET A 34 4.11 -5.99 -9.34
CA MET A 34 3.12 -5.10 -8.73
C MET A 34 1.70 -5.67 -8.89
N ALA A 35 1.36 -6.16 -10.08
CA ALA A 35 0.08 -6.81 -10.35
C ALA A 35 -0.12 -8.09 -9.50
N ALA A 36 0.91 -8.92 -9.35
CA ALA A 36 0.85 -10.11 -8.51
C ALA A 36 0.56 -9.76 -7.04
N ILE A 37 1.21 -8.71 -6.50
CA ILE A 37 0.93 -8.22 -5.14
C ILE A 37 -0.51 -7.70 -5.02
N ALA A 38 -1.00 -6.95 -6.00
CA ALA A 38 -2.36 -6.43 -6.00
C ALA A 38 -3.41 -7.55 -6.00
N VAL A 39 -3.22 -8.59 -6.83
CA VAL A 39 -4.10 -9.76 -6.91
C VAL A 39 -4.11 -10.53 -5.58
N LEU A 40 -2.94 -10.72 -4.96
CA LEU A 40 -2.82 -11.35 -3.65
C LEU A 40 -3.61 -10.60 -2.57
N MET A 41 -3.42 -9.28 -2.48
CA MET A 41 -4.11 -8.44 -1.49
C MET A 41 -5.62 -8.42 -1.71
N ALA A 42 -6.08 -8.28 -2.97
CA ALA A 42 -7.49 -8.30 -3.31
C ALA A 42 -8.16 -9.62 -2.90
N PHE A 43 -7.52 -10.76 -3.15
CA PHE A 43 -8.04 -12.06 -2.75
C PHE A 43 -8.16 -12.18 -1.23
N TRP A 44 -7.14 -11.81 -0.47
CA TRP A 44 -7.17 -11.89 0.99
C TRP A 44 -8.20 -10.96 1.64
N TRP A 45 -8.45 -9.78 1.05
CA TRP A 45 -9.46 -8.86 1.53
C TRP A 45 -10.88 -9.34 1.23
N VAL A 46 -11.16 -9.77 -0.01
CA VAL A 46 -12.50 -10.26 -0.40
C VAL A 46 -12.87 -11.54 0.35
N THR A 47 -11.90 -12.43 0.58
CA THR A 47 -12.16 -13.72 1.25
C THR A 47 -12.12 -13.64 2.78
N GLU A 48 -11.81 -12.47 3.34
CA GLU A 48 -11.52 -12.27 4.77
C GLU A 48 -10.61 -13.39 5.30
N ALA A 49 -9.52 -13.67 4.57
CA ALA A 49 -8.52 -14.65 5.00
C ALA A 49 -7.93 -14.25 6.37
N ILE A 50 -7.87 -12.94 6.63
CA ILE A 50 -7.56 -12.32 7.90
C ILE A 50 -8.73 -11.39 8.26
N PRO A 51 -9.33 -11.49 9.45
CA PRO A 51 -10.46 -10.65 9.85
C PRO A 51 -10.10 -9.17 9.84
N ILE A 52 -10.85 -8.39 9.06
CA ILE A 52 -10.61 -6.97 8.73
C ILE A 52 -11.09 -6.06 9.88
N SER A 53 -12.07 -6.50 10.67
CA SER A 53 -12.86 -5.65 11.57
C SER A 53 -12.11 -4.99 12.73
N ALA A 54 -11.00 -5.56 13.21
CA ALA A 54 -10.25 -4.99 14.34
C ALA A 54 -9.03 -4.15 13.91
N THR A 55 -8.40 -4.51 12.78
CA THR A 55 -7.12 -3.93 12.36
C THR A 55 -7.27 -2.92 11.23
N ALA A 56 -8.32 -3.03 10.41
CA ALA A 56 -8.41 -2.27 9.17
C ALA A 56 -8.79 -0.81 9.39
N LEU A 57 -9.70 -0.48 10.32
CA LEU A 57 -10.10 0.92 10.51
C LEU A 57 -8.92 1.79 11.01
N LEU A 58 -8.10 1.24 11.90
CA LEU A 58 -6.98 1.95 12.51
C LEU A 58 -5.77 2.09 11.56
N MET A 59 -5.52 1.08 10.73
CA MET A 59 -4.33 1.02 9.87
C MET A 59 -4.58 1.42 8.41
N MET A 60 -5.81 1.32 7.90
CA MET A 60 -6.11 1.64 6.49
C MET A 60 -6.00 3.13 6.19
N VAL A 61 -6.46 3.99 7.10
CA VAL A 61 -6.37 5.44 6.96
C VAL A 61 -4.91 5.90 6.83
N PRO A 62 -4.00 5.59 7.79
CA PRO A 62 -2.61 5.97 7.64
C PRO A 62 -1.91 5.27 6.47
N ALA A 63 -2.28 4.01 6.14
CA ALA A 63 -1.71 3.32 4.99
C ALA A 63 -2.08 3.99 3.66
N ALA A 64 -3.34 4.43 3.47
CA ALA A 64 -3.77 5.12 2.26
C ALA A 64 -3.09 6.49 2.10
N ILE A 65 -2.94 7.23 3.20
CA ILE A 65 -2.22 8.51 3.19
C ILE A 65 -0.73 8.28 2.90
N ALA A 66 -0.11 7.27 3.51
CA ALA A 66 1.29 6.92 3.27
C ALA A 66 1.55 6.47 1.83
N ALA A 67 0.65 5.68 1.24
CA ALA A 67 0.71 5.28 -0.16
C ALA A 67 0.67 6.48 -1.12
N SER A 68 -0.08 7.54 -0.75
CA SER A 68 -0.14 8.78 -1.52
C SER A 68 1.15 9.62 -1.43
N CYS A 69 2.01 9.35 -0.44
CA CYS A 69 3.28 10.05 -0.23
C CYS A 69 4.49 9.38 -0.90
N ALA A 70 4.29 8.59 -1.95
CA ALA A 70 5.40 7.94 -2.67
C ALA A 70 6.14 8.92 -3.61
N PHE A 71 7.07 9.72 -3.09
CA PHE A 71 7.75 10.79 -3.87
C PHE A 71 9.13 10.45 -4.44
N MET A 72 9.65 9.25 -4.18
CA MET A 72 11.04 8.88 -4.54
C MET A 72 11.25 8.52 -6.02
N LEU A 73 10.20 8.12 -6.74
CA LEU A 73 10.31 7.62 -8.11
C LEU A 73 9.40 8.37 -9.09
N PRO A 74 9.80 8.52 -10.36
CA PRO A 74 9.00 9.21 -11.39
C PRO A 74 7.67 8.50 -11.66
N VAL A 75 7.67 7.17 -11.64
CA VAL A 75 6.52 6.33 -11.99
C VAL A 75 5.35 6.43 -11.00
N ALA A 76 5.60 6.94 -9.80
CA ALA A 76 4.63 6.92 -8.72
C ALA A 76 3.47 7.92 -8.90
N THR A 77 3.70 9.06 -9.56
CA THR A 77 2.65 10.08 -9.77
C THR A 77 2.85 10.85 -11.08
N PRO A 78 1.77 11.25 -11.79
CA PRO A 78 1.89 12.01 -13.05
C PRO A 78 2.75 13.29 -12.95
N PRO A 79 2.68 14.11 -11.88
CA PRO A 79 3.54 15.29 -11.76
C PRO A 79 5.05 14.96 -11.67
N ASN A 80 5.42 13.88 -10.97
CA ASN A 80 6.83 13.49 -10.84
C ASN A 80 7.38 12.93 -12.17
N ALA A 81 6.53 12.23 -12.93
CA ALA A 81 6.86 11.78 -14.29
C ALA A 81 7.06 12.95 -15.27
N ILE A 82 6.26 14.02 -15.18
CA ILE A 82 6.38 15.21 -16.04
C ILE A 82 7.72 15.94 -15.77
N VAL A 83 8.09 16.12 -14.49
CA VAL A 83 9.35 16.76 -14.13
C VAL A 83 10.54 15.91 -14.55
N PHE A 84 10.47 14.59 -14.42
CA PHE A 84 11.51 13.69 -14.96
C PHE A 84 11.60 13.75 -16.49
N GLY A 85 10.46 13.76 -17.19
CA GLY A 85 10.38 13.86 -18.66
C GLY A 85 10.87 15.19 -19.22
N SER A 86 11.02 16.23 -18.39
CA SER A 86 11.59 17.52 -18.79
C SER A 86 13.10 17.48 -19.06
N GLY A 87 13.80 16.39 -18.68
CA GLY A 87 15.25 16.23 -18.85
C GLY A 87 16.11 17.02 -17.85
N TYR A 88 15.52 17.92 -17.06
CA TYR A 88 16.24 18.74 -16.07
C TYR A 88 16.52 18.02 -14.73
N VAL A 89 15.83 16.93 -14.43
CA VAL A 89 15.93 16.22 -13.15
C VAL A 89 16.26 14.75 -13.34
N THR A 90 17.37 14.29 -12.76
CA THR A 90 17.80 12.90 -12.82
C THR A 90 17.22 12.07 -11.66
N ILE A 91 17.09 10.76 -11.87
CA ILE A 91 16.60 9.80 -10.86
C ILE A 91 17.29 9.97 -9.48
N PRO A 92 18.62 10.08 -9.35
CA PRO A 92 19.26 10.22 -8.04
C PRO A 92 18.95 11.53 -7.32
N VAL A 93 18.69 12.63 -8.04
CA VAL A 93 18.27 13.90 -7.45
C VAL A 93 16.84 13.79 -6.91
N MET A 94 15.95 13.20 -7.71
CA MET A 94 14.57 12.94 -7.34
C MET A 94 14.47 12.00 -6.14
N ALA A 95 15.26 10.92 -6.12
CA ALA A 95 15.28 9.96 -5.00
C ALA A 95 15.72 10.60 -3.68
N LYS A 96 16.76 11.45 -3.68
CA LYS A 96 17.23 12.14 -2.46
C LYS A 96 16.19 13.13 -1.92
N LYS A 97 15.55 13.90 -2.79
CA LYS A 97 14.50 14.85 -2.39
C LYS A 97 13.22 14.13 -1.95
N GLY A 98 12.83 13.08 -2.68
CA GLY A 98 11.72 12.22 -2.33
C GLY A 98 11.93 11.51 -0.99
N LEU A 99 13.14 11.07 -0.66
CA LEU A 99 13.43 10.46 0.64
C LEU A 99 13.17 11.44 1.79
N ALA A 100 13.63 12.68 1.67
CA ALA A 100 13.39 13.71 2.69
C ALA A 100 11.89 13.98 2.88
N MET A 101 11.13 14.07 1.79
CA MET A 101 9.67 14.22 1.84
C MET A 101 8.97 13.00 2.44
N ASN A 102 9.42 11.78 2.11
CA ASN A 102 8.86 10.54 2.67
C ASN A 102 9.11 10.45 4.17
N ILE A 103 10.29 10.84 4.66
CA ILE A 103 10.60 10.87 6.11
C ILE A 103 9.69 11.87 6.83
N LEU A 104 9.52 13.07 6.26
CA LEU A 104 8.59 14.07 6.79
C LEU A 104 7.14 13.54 6.80
N GLY A 105 6.72 12.88 5.71
CA GLY A 105 5.42 12.24 5.57
C GLY A 105 5.20 11.16 6.63
N ILE A 106 6.17 10.28 6.85
CA ILE A 106 6.11 9.24 7.90
C ILE A 106 5.94 9.88 9.27
N ALA A 107 6.73 10.91 9.59
CA ALA A 107 6.65 11.60 10.87
C ALA A 107 5.28 12.27 11.07
N LEU A 108 4.78 12.99 10.07
CA LEU A 108 3.47 13.65 10.09
C LEU A 108 2.32 12.66 10.20
N ILE A 109 2.31 11.62 9.36
CA ILE A 109 1.25 10.60 9.33
C ILE A 109 1.25 9.83 10.65
N SER A 110 2.42 9.45 11.15
CA SER A 110 2.54 8.77 12.44
C SER A 110 2.02 9.66 13.57
N ALA A 111 2.42 10.94 13.62
CA ALA A 111 1.93 11.89 14.61
C ALA A 111 0.40 12.09 14.50
N LEU A 112 -0.15 12.31 13.31
CA LEU A 112 -1.61 12.44 13.09
C LEU A 112 -2.36 11.17 13.48
N THR A 113 -1.79 10.00 13.21
CA THR A 113 -2.40 8.72 13.59
C THR A 113 -2.50 8.60 15.11
N TYR A 114 -1.42 8.90 15.84
CA TYR A 114 -1.45 8.81 17.30
C TYR A 114 -2.23 9.96 17.97
N LEU A 115 -2.25 11.16 17.39
CA LEU A 115 -2.89 12.33 17.99
C LEU A 115 -4.37 12.50 17.64
N VAL A 116 -4.80 12.00 16.47
CA VAL A 116 -6.17 12.19 15.97
C VAL A 116 -6.89 10.86 15.82
N VAL A 117 -6.27 9.87 15.16
CA VAL A 117 -6.94 8.59 14.88
C VAL A 117 -7.10 7.74 16.15
N ALA A 118 -6.07 7.65 17.00
CA ALA A 118 -6.13 6.89 18.24
C ALA A 118 -7.21 7.39 19.24
N PRO A 119 -7.37 8.70 19.53
CA PRO A 119 -8.44 9.16 20.41
C PRO A 119 -9.83 9.11 19.74
N PHE A 120 -9.94 9.40 18.44
CA PHE A 120 -11.22 9.41 17.74
C PHE A 120 -11.80 8.00 17.55
N ILE A 121 -10.95 7.02 17.20
CA ILE A 121 -11.34 5.61 17.07
C ILE A 121 -11.37 4.93 18.45
N GLY A 122 -10.53 5.32 19.41
CA GLY A 122 -10.62 4.83 20.79
C GLY A 122 -11.96 5.17 21.45
N GLY A 123 -12.51 6.37 21.19
CA GLY A 123 -13.88 6.73 21.56
C GLY A 123 -14.94 5.92 20.80
N LEU A 124 -14.80 5.82 19.47
CA LEU A 124 -15.73 5.08 18.62
C LEU A 124 -15.79 3.57 18.93
N ALA A 125 -14.65 2.95 19.27
CA ALA A 125 -14.55 1.54 19.63
C ALA A 125 -15.17 1.26 21.01
N CYS A 126 -15.12 2.21 21.93
CA CYS A 126 -15.78 2.13 23.24
C CYS A 126 -17.31 2.26 23.11
N ASP A 127 -17.79 3.05 22.14
CA ASP A 127 -19.22 3.18 21.83
C ASP A 127 -19.78 2.04 20.95
N LEU A 128 -18.96 1.43 20.08
CA LEU A 128 -19.36 0.28 19.24
C LEU A 128 -19.27 -1.09 19.96
N MET A 129 -18.65 -1.17 21.15
CA MET A 129 -18.58 -2.37 21.99
C MET A 129 -19.62 -2.40 23.13
N LYS A 130 -20.53 -1.44 23.19
CA LYS A 130 -21.80 -1.55 23.93
C LYS A 130 -22.89 -2.08 23.01
#